data_AF-A0A1J1CAB8-F1
#
_entry.id   AF-A0A1J1CAB8-F1
#
_cell.length_a   1.000
_cell.length_b   1.000
_cell.length_c   1.000
_cell.angle_alpha   90.00
_cell.angle_beta   90.00
_cell.angle_gamma   90.00
#
_symmetry.space_group_name_H-M   'P 1'
#
loop_
_entity.id
_entity.type
_entity.pdbx_description
1 polymer ?
#
loop_
_entity_poly.entity_id
_entity_poly.type
_entity_poly.pdbx_seq_one_letter_code
_entity_poly.pdbx_strand_id
1 'polypeptide(L)'
;MLLVFLSWPTLRAQVVISEVMFDVQGADYHDEFVELYNCSSEAVDLTGWQFSDSTGTDDLEDAGYGLLLHPGQFAVILDGSYFENSTTYDSIIPPEALILKISDGAFGSGGLANTRPERLTLIDAGGREIDAYRYSVDNSPGYSDEKIILCSAQVEGNWANSITVGGTPGFKNSVSPRDFDLAFAGEGLTVLPQSMLQKGQIVQVKLKYFNAGTQAFHARATFRCFLDLNGNQKLEILEPIVFERQLEVGLDPGQGDSLLFEMRMEMSGELSLIAELLSDLDQNARNNQAMQKLVVMDTQQALVINEIKFLTQEEEPEWIELYNDSDQKILLNNWAIADLKDTLVIDRNLVLPARSYMVVAADSAIFKIYDLPDSVVYVGQGFPHLNNDEDVIFLIPPWGGWVEQAPYTVDWLMGEEYRKPSLERINPQLDARLGRNWAPCVKNGTPGKQNSIFSSVRHTQLKLEAQPNPFSPDGDGHEDFTVLSLQVPAQTARVRVLIFDMLGRQVCSLTENQFSGQDVAIVWDGRDAHKKRMRMGIYIVFAQMIDDANGILQEAKTTVVVAY
;
A
#
# COMPACT_ATOMS: atom_id res chain seq x y z
N MET A 1 -20.09 62.55 -12.09
CA MET A 1 -21.20 61.67 -11.65
C MET A 1 -20.64 60.77 -10.57
N LEU A 2 -20.98 61.03 -9.31
CA LEU A 2 -20.42 60.28 -8.17
C LEU A 2 -21.32 59.06 -7.91
N LEU A 3 -20.83 57.86 -8.19
CA LEU A 3 -21.53 56.62 -7.87
C LEU A 3 -21.25 56.27 -6.40
N VAL A 4 -22.19 56.63 -5.52
CA VAL A 4 -22.21 56.14 -4.14
C VAL A 4 -22.69 54.70 -4.18
N PHE A 5 -21.78 53.75 -3.95
CA PHE A 5 -22.17 52.38 -3.63
C PHE A 5 -22.77 52.38 -2.22
N LEU A 6 -24.10 52.42 -2.15
CA LEU A 6 -24.84 52.02 -0.96
C LEU A 6 -24.67 50.50 -0.81
N SER A 7 -23.64 50.08 -0.06
CA SER A 7 -23.60 48.75 0.51
C SER A 7 -24.74 48.65 1.52
N TRP A 8 -25.85 48.02 1.14
CA TRP A 8 -26.80 47.55 2.15
C TRP A 8 -26.05 46.59 3.08
N PRO A 9 -26.03 46.82 4.40
CA PRO A 9 -25.67 45.75 5.30
C PRO A 9 -26.72 44.67 5.11
N THR A 10 -26.30 43.47 4.68
CA THR A 10 -27.16 42.30 4.83
C THR A 10 -27.44 42.16 6.31
N LEU A 11 -28.72 42.23 6.68
CA LEU A 11 -29.15 42.08 8.06
C LEU A 11 -28.87 40.62 8.45
N ARG A 12 -27.68 40.35 8.99
CA ARG A 12 -27.37 39.03 9.56
C ARG A 12 -28.24 38.86 10.81
N ALA A 13 -28.86 37.70 10.93
CA ALA A 13 -29.52 37.30 12.16
C ALA A 13 -28.52 37.39 13.33
N GLN A 14 -28.94 38.00 14.44
CA GLN A 14 -28.08 38.20 15.61
C GLN A 14 -27.87 36.88 16.35
N VAL A 15 -28.91 36.07 16.42
CA VAL A 15 -28.90 34.69 16.88
C VAL A 15 -29.27 33.81 15.68
N VAL A 16 -28.60 32.68 15.52
CA VAL A 16 -28.85 31.71 14.43
C VAL A 16 -29.12 30.34 15.01
N ILE A 17 -29.87 29.50 14.29
CA ILE A 17 -29.89 28.06 14.53
C ILE A 17 -28.55 27.49 14.06
N SER A 18 -27.88 26.73 14.93
CA SER A 18 -26.56 26.13 14.69
C SER A 18 -26.62 24.61 14.54
N GLU A 19 -27.47 23.91 15.27
CA GLU A 19 -27.53 22.45 15.27
C GLU A 19 -28.97 21.95 15.51
N VAL A 20 -29.33 20.80 14.93
CA VAL A 20 -30.65 20.16 15.08
C VAL A 20 -30.50 18.65 15.29
N MET A 21 -30.90 18.13 16.44
CA MET A 21 -31.03 16.69 16.69
C MET A 21 -32.51 16.28 16.56
N PHE A 22 -32.85 15.75 15.38
CA PHE A 22 -34.22 15.31 15.03
C PHE A 22 -34.35 13.77 14.92
N ASP A 23 -33.24 13.03 14.95
CA ASP A 23 -33.23 11.57 14.89
C ASP A 23 -32.22 11.03 15.91
N VAL A 24 -32.69 10.82 17.14
CA VAL A 24 -31.89 10.43 18.30
C VAL A 24 -31.43 8.96 18.25
N GLN A 25 -30.37 8.61 18.99
CA GLN A 25 -29.92 7.22 19.05
C GLN A 25 -30.80 6.37 19.98
N GLY A 26 -31.86 5.77 19.44
CA GLY A 26 -32.67 4.80 20.18
C GLY A 26 -34.13 4.83 19.77
N ALA A 27 -35.00 4.92 20.78
CA ALA A 27 -36.45 5.03 20.61
C ALA A 27 -37.05 6.08 21.58
N ASP A 28 -36.20 6.97 22.09
CA ASP A 28 -36.56 7.94 23.13
C ASP A 28 -36.64 9.35 22.55
N TYR A 29 -37.87 9.85 22.41
CA TYR A 29 -38.16 11.14 21.80
C TYR A 29 -37.80 12.33 22.73
N HIS A 30 -37.44 12.07 24.00
CA HIS A 30 -37.08 13.10 24.97
C HIS A 30 -35.69 13.71 24.74
N ASP A 31 -34.88 13.12 23.84
CA ASP A 31 -33.50 13.54 23.53
C ASP A 31 -33.39 14.42 22.27
N GLU A 32 -34.51 14.87 21.69
CA GLU A 32 -34.47 15.88 20.62
C GLU A 32 -33.97 17.23 21.16
N PHE A 33 -33.24 17.98 20.33
CA PHE A 33 -32.80 19.33 20.68
C PHE A 33 -32.59 20.23 19.47
N VAL A 34 -32.64 21.54 19.71
CA VAL A 34 -32.25 22.58 18.75
C VAL A 34 -31.26 23.52 19.42
N GLU A 35 -30.15 23.81 18.73
CA GLU A 35 -29.13 24.71 19.23
C GLU A 35 -29.17 26.08 18.54
N LEU A 36 -28.91 27.12 19.32
CA LEU A 36 -28.73 28.49 18.88
C LEU A 36 -27.30 28.99 19.14
N TYR A 37 -26.82 29.91 18.31
CA TYR A 37 -25.55 30.61 18.51
C TYR A 37 -25.69 32.12 18.32
N ASN A 38 -25.13 32.93 19.24
CA ASN A 38 -25.13 34.39 19.14
C ASN A 38 -23.94 34.90 18.31
N CYS A 39 -24.24 35.32 17.07
CA CYS A 39 -23.33 35.90 16.10
C CYS A 39 -23.08 37.40 16.26
N SER A 40 -23.73 38.05 17.22
CA SER A 40 -23.59 39.49 17.46
C SER A 40 -22.47 39.80 18.48
N SER A 41 -22.21 41.09 18.70
CA SER A 41 -21.26 41.57 19.71
C SER A 41 -21.90 41.93 21.05
N GLU A 42 -23.22 41.75 21.19
CA GLU A 42 -24.00 42.12 22.38
C GLU A 42 -24.77 40.91 22.93
N ALA A 43 -25.10 40.92 24.22
CA ALA A 43 -25.94 39.87 24.80
C ALA A 43 -27.40 40.03 24.33
N VAL A 44 -28.06 38.92 24.04
CA VAL A 44 -29.45 38.88 23.57
C VAL A 44 -30.33 38.27 24.65
N ASP A 45 -31.38 39.00 25.04
CA ASP A 45 -32.41 38.50 25.95
C ASP A 45 -33.46 37.72 25.16
N LEU A 46 -33.58 36.43 25.49
CA LEU A 46 -34.49 35.47 24.86
C LEU A 46 -35.88 35.44 25.53
N THR A 47 -36.14 36.30 26.52
CA THR A 47 -37.44 36.40 27.20
C THR A 47 -38.59 36.59 26.20
N GLY A 48 -39.51 35.62 26.16
CA GLY A 48 -40.68 35.63 25.28
C GLY A 48 -40.39 35.28 23.82
N TRP A 49 -39.21 34.75 23.51
CA TRP A 49 -38.93 34.15 22.20
C TRP A 49 -39.65 32.79 22.08
N GLN A 50 -39.90 32.39 20.84
CA GLN A 50 -40.64 31.18 20.51
C GLN A 50 -39.90 30.38 19.43
N PHE A 51 -40.19 29.08 19.39
CA PHE A 51 -39.72 28.14 18.38
C PHE A 51 -40.91 27.53 17.63
N SER A 52 -40.76 27.20 16.35
CA SER A 52 -41.80 26.50 15.57
C SER A 52 -41.20 25.57 14.53
N ASP A 53 -41.69 24.33 14.47
CA ASP A 53 -41.37 23.27 13.50
C ASP A 53 -42.25 23.30 12.22
N SER A 54 -43.17 24.27 12.12
CA SER A 54 -44.30 24.35 11.17
C SER A 54 -45.57 23.53 11.51
N THR A 55 -45.59 22.74 12.59
CA THR A 55 -46.81 22.03 13.07
C THR A 55 -47.36 22.64 14.37
N GLY A 56 -46.49 23.13 15.25
CA GLY A 56 -46.81 23.87 16.48
C GLY A 56 -45.95 25.12 16.66
N THR A 57 -45.99 25.68 17.87
CA THR A 57 -45.16 26.83 18.27
C THR A 57 -45.06 26.84 19.79
N ASP A 58 -43.82 26.84 20.29
CA ASP A 58 -43.49 26.59 21.69
C ASP A 58 -42.78 27.81 22.26
N ASP A 59 -43.09 28.18 23.51
CA ASP A 59 -42.40 29.26 24.20
C ASP A 59 -41.03 28.75 24.69
N LEU A 60 -39.97 29.57 24.53
CA LEU A 60 -38.65 29.26 25.10
C LEU A 60 -38.62 29.62 26.59
N GLU A 61 -38.43 28.61 27.43
CA GLU A 61 -38.39 28.73 28.88
C GLU A 61 -36.98 28.57 29.47
N ASP A 62 -36.80 29.18 30.64
CA ASP A 62 -35.59 29.04 31.46
C ASP A 62 -35.52 27.65 32.11
N ALA A 63 -34.45 26.89 31.85
CA ALA A 63 -34.20 25.60 32.49
C ALA A 63 -33.49 25.72 33.87
N GLY A 64 -33.32 26.93 34.40
CA GLY A 64 -32.61 27.25 35.64
C GLY A 64 -31.28 28.00 35.44
N TYR A 65 -31.01 28.47 34.23
CA TYR A 65 -29.75 29.10 33.80
C TYR A 65 -29.92 30.56 33.35
N GLY A 66 -31.17 31.04 33.23
CA GLY A 66 -31.55 32.34 32.69
C GLY A 66 -31.91 32.30 31.20
N LEU A 67 -32.19 33.48 30.63
CA LEU A 67 -32.55 33.67 29.22
C LEU A 67 -31.62 34.63 28.48
N LEU A 68 -30.43 34.92 29.03
CA LEU A 68 -29.49 35.88 28.46
C LEU A 68 -28.37 35.17 27.70
N LEU A 69 -28.41 35.22 26.37
CA LEU A 69 -27.42 34.60 25.50
C LEU A 69 -26.29 35.58 25.16
N HIS A 70 -25.10 35.35 25.70
CA HIS A 70 -23.93 36.22 25.53
C HIS A 70 -23.30 36.13 24.11
N PRO A 71 -22.50 37.13 23.68
CA PRO A 71 -21.78 37.10 22.41
C PRO A 71 -20.91 35.85 22.25
N GLY A 72 -21.07 35.12 21.16
CA GLY A 72 -20.32 33.89 20.89
C GLY A 72 -20.66 32.70 21.82
N GLN A 73 -21.75 32.78 22.55
CA GLN A 73 -22.27 31.69 23.38
C GLN A 73 -23.27 30.83 22.58
N PHE A 74 -23.30 29.53 22.89
CA PHE A 74 -24.31 28.58 22.42
C PHE A 74 -25.46 28.47 23.42
N ALA A 75 -26.68 28.25 22.92
CA ALA A 75 -27.86 27.90 23.70
C ALA A 75 -28.43 26.57 23.20
N VAL A 76 -28.57 25.58 24.09
CA VAL A 76 -29.19 24.29 23.78
C VAL A 76 -30.64 24.33 24.26
N ILE A 77 -31.60 24.24 23.34
CA ILE A 77 -33.02 24.09 23.64
C ILE A 77 -33.32 22.60 23.68
N LEU A 78 -33.63 22.09 24.87
CA LEU A 78 -34.02 20.70 25.10
C LEU A 78 -35.55 20.56 25.10
N ASP A 79 -36.03 19.34 24.85
CA ASP A 79 -37.42 18.99 25.11
C ASP A 79 -37.80 19.27 26.58
N GLY A 80 -38.98 19.84 26.86
CA GLY A 80 -39.37 20.20 28.22
C GLY A 80 -39.57 18.99 29.15
N SER A 81 -39.74 17.78 28.58
CA SER A 81 -39.80 16.51 29.30
C SER A 81 -38.44 15.82 29.48
N TYR A 82 -37.36 16.30 28.84
CA TYR A 82 -35.99 15.80 29.00
C TYR A 82 -35.62 15.67 30.49
N PHE A 83 -35.80 16.74 31.27
CA PHE A 83 -35.37 16.84 32.67
C PHE A 83 -36.07 15.86 33.64
N GLU A 84 -37.15 15.21 33.23
CA GLU A 84 -37.84 14.19 34.03
C GLU A 84 -37.59 12.76 33.52
N ASN A 85 -37.18 12.59 32.26
CA ASN A 85 -37.15 11.29 31.58
C ASN A 85 -35.77 10.87 31.04
N SER A 86 -34.83 11.80 30.85
CA SER A 86 -33.50 11.57 30.30
C SER A 86 -32.38 12.28 31.08
N THR A 87 -31.15 11.83 30.87
CA THR A 87 -29.90 12.51 31.29
C THR A 87 -28.82 12.40 30.20
N THR A 88 -29.20 12.17 28.93
CA THR A 88 -28.28 11.86 27.83
C THR A 88 -27.22 12.94 27.61
N TYR A 89 -27.58 14.22 27.77
CA TYR A 89 -26.72 15.36 27.50
C TYR A 89 -26.08 15.99 28.76
N ASP A 90 -26.47 15.57 29.96
CA ASP A 90 -26.03 16.15 31.25
C ASP A 90 -24.50 16.15 31.46
N SER A 91 -23.82 15.21 30.82
CA SER A 91 -22.35 15.07 30.87
C SER A 91 -21.63 15.52 29.60
N ILE A 92 -22.39 15.96 28.59
CA ILE A 92 -21.90 16.41 27.28
C ILE A 92 -21.92 17.93 27.24
N ILE A 93 -23.03 18.57 27.57
CA ILE A 93 -23.19 20.03 27.46
C ILE A 93 -22.19 20.73 28.40
N PRO A 94 -21.35 21.64 27.87
CA PRO A 94 -20.36 22.37 28.67
C PRO A 94 -21.05 23.42 29.57
N PRO A 95 -20.51 23.71 30.76
CA PRO A 95 -21.13 24.65 31.71
C PRO A 95 -21.17 26.11 31.21
N GLU A 96 -20.46 26.43 30.13
CA GLU A 96 -20.52 27.73 29.44
C GLU A 96 -21.72 27.87 28.49
N ALA A 97 -22.39 26.77 28.10
CA ALA A 97 -23.58 26.82 27.26
C ALA A 97 -24.82 27.22 28.06
N LEU A 98 -25.72 27.99 27.44
CA LEU A 98 -27.01 28.32 28.03
C LEU A 98 -27.98 27.16 27.80
N ILE A 99 -28.57 26.60 28.85
CA ILE A 99 -29.58 25.54 28.70
C ILE A 99 -30.97 26.16 28.80
N LEU A 100 -31.77 25.90 27.76
CA LEU A 100 -33.15 26.32 27.59
C LEU A 100 -34.03 25.08 27.43
N LYS A 101 -35.35 25.28 27.48
CA LYS A 101 -36.32 24.24 27.13
C LYS A 101 -37.53 24.81 26.42
N ILE A 102 -38.26 23.96 25.70
CA ILE A 102 -39.62 24.29 25.23
C ILE A 102 -40.64 24.19 26.38
N SER A 103 -41.78 24.86 26.21
CA SER A 103 -42.85 24.95 27.22
C SER A 103 -43.60 23.64 27.50
N ASP A 104 -43.50 22.64 26.64
CA ASP A 104 -44.11 21.31 26.79
C ASP A 104 -43.12 20.19 26.44
N GLY A 105 -43.63 18.96 26.26
CA GLY A 105 -42.81 17.74 26.16
C GLY A 105 -42.71 17.14 24.75
N ALA A 106 -42.80 17.96 23.71
CA ALA A 106 -42.57 17.57 22.32
C ALA A 106 -42.39 18.81 21.44
N PHE A 107 -41.31 18.94 20.67
CA PHE A 107 -41.17 20.04 19.70
C PHE A 107 -42.40 20.11 18.77
N GLY A 108 -42.99 21.30 18.64
CA GLY A 108 -44.14 21.56 17.78
C GLY A 108 -45.46 20.95 18.25
N SER A 109 -45.79 19.77 17.72
CA SER A 109 -47.04 19.08 18.06
C SER A 109 -46.88 17.59 18.36
N GLY A 110 -45.64 17.08 18.31
CA GLY A 110 -45.35 15.65 18.47
C GLY A 110 -43.91 15.22 18.22
N GLY A 111 -42.93 16.13 18.34
CA GLY A 111 -41.53 15.88 18.04
C GLY A 111 -41.15 16.23 16.60
N LEU A 112 -39.85 16.35 16.35
CA LEU A 112 -39.28 16.62 15.04
C LEU A 112 -39.37 15.37 14.16
N ALA A 113 -39.78 15.51 12.89
CA ALA A 113 -40.00 14.32 12.06
C ALA A 113 -38.69 13.72 11.49
N ASN A 114 -38.33 12.51 11.93
CA ASN A 114 -37.19 11.70 11.45
C ASN A 114 -37.30 11.28 9.96
N THR A 115 -38.48 11.42 9.34
CA THR A 115 -38.77 10.87 8.00
C THR A 115 -39.13 11.93 6.94
N ARG A 116 -39.19 13.21 7.32
CA ARG A 116 -39.45 14.32 6.39
C ARG A 116 -38.76 15.61 6.86
N PRO A 117 -38.17 16.42 5.94
CA PRO A 117 -37.63 17.74 6.29
C PRO A 117 -38.72 18.72 6.77
N GLU A 118 -38.61 19.21 7.99
CA GLU A 118 -39.50 20.25 8.54
C GLU A 118 -38.79 21.60 8.65
N ARG A 119 -39.57 22.70 8.68
CA ARG A 119 -38.97 24.04 8.75
C ARG A 119 -39.04 24.54 10.18
N LEU A 120 -37.87 24.64 10.78
CA LEU A 120 -37.65 25.24 12.07
C LEU A 120 -37.57 26.76 11.92
N THR A 121 -38.22 27.48 12.83
CA THR A 121 -38.35 28.94 12.80
C THR A 121 -38.14 29.49 14.20
N LEU A 122 -37.14 30.35 14.37
CA LEU A 122 -36.85 31.07 15.61
C LEU A 122 -37.51 32.45 15.55
N ILE A 123 -38.32 32.77 16.57
CA ILE A 123 -39.21 33.94 16.58
C ILE A 123 -38.92 34.76 17.84
N ASP A 124 -38.76 36.08 17.70
CA ASP A 124 -38.57 36.96 18.87
C ASP A 124 -39.89 37.32 19.57
N ALA A 125 -39.78 37.93 20.76
CA ALA A 125 -40.93 38.42 21.54
C ALA A 125 -41.79 39.49 20.83
N GLY A 126 -41.36 40.01 19.67
CA GLY A 126 -42.15 40.86 18.79
C GLY A 126 -42.92 40.11 17.69
N GLY A 127 -42.82 38.78 17.66
CA GLY A 127 -43.38 37.93 16.61
C GLY A 127 -42.60 37.98 15.29
N ARG A 128 -41.33 38.40 15.30
CA ARG A 128 -40.49 38.47 14.10
C ARG A 128 -39.64 37.22 13.96
N GLU A 129 -39.62 36.63 12.78
CA GLU A 129 -38.65 35.59 12.42
C GLU A 129 -37.23 36.16 12.50
N ILE A 130 -36.40 35.57 13.34
CA ILE A 130 -34.99 35.91 13.54
C ILE A 130 -34.10 35.04 12.66
N ASP A 131 -34.38 33.74 12.64
CA ASP A 131 -33.71 32.77 11.78
C ASP A 131 -34.66 31.62 11.44
N ALA A 132 -34.39 30.91 10.35
CA ALA A 132 -35.16 29.74 9.97
C ALA A 132 -34.32 28.76 9.17
N TYR A 133 -34.55 27.48 9.42
CA TYR A 133 -33.80 26.38 8.82
C TYR A 133 -34.73 25.23 8.44
N ARG A 134 -34.31 24.39 7.49
CA ARG A 134 -34.98 23.13 7.14
C ARG A 134 -33.92 22.04 7.09
N TYR A 135 -33.93 21.17 8.09
CA TYR A 135 -32.96 20.08 8.25
C TYR A 135 -33.13 19.02 7.15
N SER A 136 -32.05 18.34 6.78
CA SER A 136 -32.10 17.14 5.93
C SER A 136 -32.44 15.90 6.76
N VAL A 137 -32.97 14.86 6.10
CA VAL A 137 -33.30 13.56 6.72
C VAL A 137 -32.46 12.43 6.11
N ASP A 138 -31.16 12.71 5.94
CA ASP A 138 -30.15 11.78 5.41
C ASP A 138 -29.12 11.36 6.47
N ASN A 139 -29.33 11.78 7.71
CA ASN A 139 -28.57 11.41 8.91
C ASN A 139 -28.80 9.94 9.28
N SER A 140 -27.90 9.40 10.11
CA SER A 140 -28.16 8.16 10.85
C SER A 140 -28.62 8.50 12.27
N PRO A 141 -29.40 7.63 12.94
CA PRO A 141 -29.86 7.87 14.30
C PRO A 141 -28.69 8.17 15.26
N GLY A 142 -28.79 9.31 15.96
CA GLY A 142 -27.78 9.85 16.86
C GLY A 142 -26.85 10.91 16.25
N TYR A 143 -27.05 11.33 15.01
CA TYR A 143 -26.24 12.38 14.37
C TYR A 143 -27.11 13.56 13.95
N SER A 144 -26.92 14.70 14.59
CA SER A 144 -27.60 15.96 14.28
C SER A 144 -27.22 16.52 12.91
N ASP A 145 -28.03 17.46 12.42
CA ASP A 145 -27.71 18.32 11.28
C ASP A 145 -27.03 19.60 11.81
N GLU A 146 -25.83 19.91 11.30
CA GLU A 146 -24.95 20.96 11.85
C GLU A 146 -24.59 22.02 10.80
N LYS A 147 -24.64 23.30 11.22
CA LYS A 147 -24.20 24.43 10.41
C LYS A 147 -22.67 24.51 10.29
N ILE A 148 -22.16 24.62 9.07
CA ILE A 148 -20.73 24.66 8.75
C ILE A 148 -20.12 26.03 9.07
N ILE A 149 -20.77 27.12 8.67
CA ILE A 149 -20.34 28.49 9.01
C ILE A 149 -21.47 29.17 9.78
N LEU A 150 -21.36 29.15 11.11
CA LEU A 150 -22.36 29.64 12.07
C LEU A 150 -22.93 31.01 11.66
N CYS A 151 -22.07 32.02 11.49
CA CYS A 151 -22.46 33.40 11.18
C CYS A 151 -22.54 33.73 9.68
N SER A 152 -22.73 32.71 8.84
CA SER A 152 -23.04 32.87 7.41
C SER A 152 -24.56 32.81 7.17
N ALA A 153 -24.95 33.17 5.95
CA ALA A 153 -26.34 33.07 5.49
C ALA A 153 -26.85 31.63 5.49
N GLN A 154 -28.14 31.45 5.74
CA GLN A 154 -28.79 30.15 5.59
C GLN A 154 -28.89 29.78 4.10
N VAL A 155 -28.03 28.86 3.69
CA VAL A 155 -28.02 28.23 2.36
C VAL A 155 -27.80 26.73 2.54
N GLU A 156 -28.40 25.92 1.68
CA GLU A 156 -28.39 24.45 1.74
C GLU A 156 -26.96 23.87 1.84
N GLY A 157 -26.00 24.42 1.09
CA GLY A 157 -24.58 24.03 1.14
C GLY A 157 -23.77 24.56 2.33
N ASN A 158 -24.40 25.09 3.38
CA ASN A 158 -23.76 25.54 4.63
C ASN A 158 -24.15 24.66 5.84
N TRP A 159 -24.69 23.47 5.58
CA TRP A 159 -25.10 22.48 6.57
C TRP A 159 -24.56 21.10 6.18
N ALA A 160 -24.30 20.27 7.18
CA ALA A 160 -23.83 18.90 7.02
C ALA A 160 -24.09 18.08 8.28
N ASN A 161 -24.27 16.77 8.11
CA ASN A 161 -24.53 15.84 9.20
C ASN A 161 -23.32 15.78 10.15
N SER A 162 -23.60 15.76 11.44
CA SER A 162 -22.61 15.70 12.51
C SER A 162 -21.63 14.53 12.30
N ILE A 163 -20.37 14.77 12.68
CA ILE A 163 -19.32 13.75 12.71
C ILE A 163 -19.02 13.29 14.16
N THR A 164 -20.04 13.41 15.04
CA THR A 164 -20.07 13.02 16.46
C THR A 164 -21.43 12.41 16.82
N VAL A 165 -21.45 11.26 17.50
CA VAL A 165 -22.71 10.68 18.04
C VAL A 165 -23.18 11.51 19.23
N GLY A 166 -24.46 11.86 19.26
CA GLY A 166 -25.04 12.81 20.20
C GLY A 166 -24.91 14.27 19.76
N GLY A 167 -24.31 14.53 18.59
CA GLY A 167 -24.08 15.88 18.09
C GLY A 167 -22.98 16.62 18.85
N THR A 168 -23.08 17.96 18.88
CA THR A 168 -22.16 18.86 19.60
C THR A 168 -22.86 19.90 20.49
N PRO A 169 -23.92 19.55 21.26
CA PRO A 169 -24.71 20.53 21.99
C PRO A 169 -23.88 21.34 23.00
N GLY A 170 -23.88 22.66 22.82
CA GLY A 170 -23.16 23.66 23.58
C GLY A 170 -21.73 23.92 23.08
N PHE A 171 -21.27 23.27 22.02
CA PHE A 171 -19.93 23.42 21.45
C PHE A 171 -19.97 23.96 20.02
N LYS A 172 -18.81 24.42 19.54
CA LYS A 172 -18.63 24.70 18.10
C LYS A 172 -18.76 23.39 17.30
N ASN A 173 -19.77 23.37 16.43
CA ASN A 173 -20.16 22.27 15.55
C ASN A 173 -18.99 21.40 15.07
N SER A 174 -19.17 20.09 15.09
CA SER A 174 -18.18 19.13 14.62
C SER A 174 -17.76 19.37 13.15
N VAL A 175 -18.67 19.84 12.30
CA VAL A 175 -18.41 20.20 10.89
C VAL A 175 -17.91 21.64 10.68
N SER A 176 -17.88 22.49 11.72
CA SER A 176 -17.42 23.89 11.60
C SER A 176 -15.88 23.98 11.42
N PRO A 177 -15.38 24.85 10.51
CA PRO A 177 -13.95 25.12 10.37
C PRO A 177 -13.31 25.57 11.68
N ARG A 178 -12.17 24.98 12.02
CA ARG A 178 -11.43 25.28 13.24
C ARG A 178 -10.67 26.61 13.13
N ASP A 179 -10.34 27.19 14.26
CA ASP A 179 -9.64 28.49 14.28
C ASP A 179 -8.15 28.28 14.06
N PHE A 180 -7.58 27.26 14.70
CA PHE A 180 -6.19 26.83 14.56
C PHE A 180 -6.17 25.34 14.19
N ASP A 181 -5.69 25.03 12.98
CA ASP A 181 -5.70 23.67 12.41
C ASP A 181 -4.52 23.56 11.42
N LEU A 182 -3.52 22.76 11.76
CA LEU A 182 -2.37 22.41 10.92
C LEU A 182 -2.55 21.02 10.33
N ALA A 183 -3.16 20.97 9.15
CA ALA A 183 -3.36 19.73 8.42
C ALA A 183 -2.13 19.28 7.62
N PHE A 184 -2.00 17.98 7.39
CA PHE A 184 -1.23 17.50 6.23
C PHE A 184 -1.96 17.85 4.92
N ALA A 185 -1.22 18.29 3.90
CA ALA A 185 -1.76 18.46 2.55
C ALA A 185 -2.05 17.08 1.90
N GLY A 186 -2.76 17.03 0.77
CA GLY A 186 -3.23 15.78 0.13
C GLY A 186 -2.20 14.63 0.07
N GLU A 187 -1.20 14.71 -0.82
CA GLU A 187 0.00 13.87 -0.71
C GLU A 187 0.96 14.46 0.35
N GLY A 188 0.52 14.39 1.61
CA GLY A 188 1.13 15.03 2.77
C GLY A 188 2.38 14.33 3.28
N LEU A 189 2.50 13.04 3.01
CA LEU A 189 3.70 12.24 3.17
C LEU A 189 4.04 11.62 1.82
N THR A 190 5.25 11.85 1.33
CA THR A 190 5.75 11.29 0.07
C THR A 190 7.15 10.75 0.24
N VAL A 191 7.43 9.58 -0.34
CA VAL A 191 8.74 8.93 -0.31
C VAL A 191 9.27 8.80 -1.74
N LEU A 192 10.53 9.19 -1.93
CA LEU A 192 11.21 9.18 -3.23
C LEU A 192 12.46 8.27 -3.17
N PRO A 193 12.65 7.39 -4.18
CA PRO A 193 11.78 7.18 -5.35
C PRO A 193 10.48 6.44 -5.01
N GLN A 194 9.42 6.66 -5.79
CA GLN A 194 8.13 5.93 -5.67
C GLN A 194 8.16 4.54 -6.35
N SER A 195 9.28 4.14 -6.95
CA SER A 195 9.49 2.82 -7.55
C SER A 195 9.93 1.78 -6.50
N MET A 196 10.07 0.51 -6.88
CA MET A 196 10.47 -0.59 -5.99
C MET A 196 11.69 -0.21 -5.12
N LEU A 197 11.48 -0.15 -3.81
CA LEU A 197 12.51 0.19 -2.83
C LEU A 197 13.30 -1.06 -2.46
N GLN A 198 14.53 -0.88 -2.00
CA GLN A 198 15.40 -1.95 -1.51
C GLN A 198 15.75 -1.75 -0.03
N LYS A 199 15.87 -2.85 0.71
CA LYS A 199 16.40 -2.82 2.08
C LYS A 199 17.84 -2.26 2.08
N GLY A 200 18.14 -1.40 3.03
CA GLY A 200 19.38 -0.64 3.12
C GLY A 200 19.51 0.55 2.14
N GLN A 201 18.51 0.79 1.27
CA GLN A 201 18.45 2.00 0.45
C GLN A 201 18.20 3.23 1.32
N ILE A 202 18.80 4.36 0.95
CA ILE A 202 18.43 5.67 1.50
C ILE A 202 17.38 6.30 0.58
N VAL A 203 16.26 6.71 1.15
CA VAL A 203 15.13 7.38 0.47
C VAL A 203 14.98 8.81 0.99
N GLN A 204 14.44 9.69 0.17
CA GLN A 204 14.04 11.03 0.60
C GLN A 204 12.56 11.03 0.97
N VAL A 205 12.26 11.51 2.18
CA VAL A 205 10.90 11.64 2.70
C VAL A 205 10.55 13.12 2.76
N LYS A 206 9.45 13.49 2.10
CA LYS A 206 8.90 14.85 2.10
C LYS A 206 7.55 14.89 2.79
N LEU A 207 7.45 15.70 3.84
CA LEU A 207 6.21 16.08 4.50
C LEU A 207 5.70 17.41 3.92
N LYS A 208 4.40 17.53 3.65
CA LYS A 208 3.73 18.79 3.25
C LYS A 208 2.57 19.06 4.20
N TYR A 209 2.56 20.22 4.83
CA TYR A 209 1.53 20.63 5.78
C TYR A 209 1.07 22.06 5.48
N PHE A 210 -0.11 22.42 5.95
CA PHE A 210 -0.68 23.74 5.74
C PHE A 210 -1.62 24.13 6.88
N ASN A 211 -1.86 25.43 7.04
CA ASN A 211 -2.88 25.93 7.95
C ASN A 211 -4.27 25.80 7.30
N ALA A 212 -5.06 24.82 7.74
CA ALA A 212 -6.47 24.66 7.35
C ALA A 212 -7.41 25.49 8.23
N GLY A 213 -6.91 26.07 9.33
CA GLY A 213 -7.65 26.92 10.24
C GLY A 213 -7.98 28.30 9.67
N THR A 214 -8.90 29.00 10.33
CA THR A 214 -9.35 30.34 9.92
C THR A 214 -8.49 31.48 10.47
N GLN A 215 -7.62 31.22 11.45
CA GLN A 215 -6.68 32.16 12.05
C GLN A 215 -5.22 31.84 11.68
N ALA A 216 -4.33 32.82 11.74
CA ALA A 216 -2.90 32.59 11.51
C ALA A 216 -2.30 31.71 12.62
N PHE A 217 -1.63 30.62 12.23
CA PHE A 217 -1.08 29.65 13.16
C PHE A 217 0.35 30.03 13.53
N HIS A 218 0.59 30.31 14.81
CA HIS A 218 1.90 30.71 15.35
C HIS A 218 2.20 29.98 16.66
N ALA A 219 2.68 28.74 16.55
CA ALA A 219 3.00 27.90 17.71
C ALA A 219 4.04 26.81 17.38
N ARG A 220 4.50 26.09 18.40
CA ARG A 220 5.31 24.89 18.21
C ARG A 220 4.46 23.73 17.71
N ALA A 221 4.94 23.08 16.66
CA ALA A 221 4.47 21.78 16.22
C ALA A 221 5.61 20.77 16.25
N THR A 222 5.29 19.53 16.59
CA THR A 222 6.19 18.38 16.53
C THR A 222 5.76 17.49 15.38
N PHE A 223 6.67 17.29 14.43
CA PHE A 223 6.50 16.39 13.30
C PHE A 223 7.23 15.09 13.60
N ARG A 224 6.51 13.98 13.61
CA ARG A 224 7.06 12.63 13.82
C ARG A 224 6.75 11.76 12.61
N CYS A 225 7.63 10.81 12.30
CA CYS A 225 7.30 9.70 11.41
C CYS A 225 7.71 8.37 12.04
N PHE A 226 6.87 7.35 11.88
CA PHE A 226 7.10 6.00 12.37
C PHE A 226 6.59 4.97 11.36
N LEU A 227 7.07 3.72 11.48
CA LEU A 227 6.58 2.60 10.67
C LEU A 227 5.55 1.82 11.48
N ASP A 228 4.29 1.84 11.02
CA ASP A 228 3.19 1.05 11.57
C ASP A 228 3.42 -0.43 11.21
N LEU A 229 3.57 -1.26 12.25
CA LEU A 229 3.92 -2.68 12.14
C LEU A 229 2.74 -3.62 12.35
N ASN A 230 1.65 -3.14 12.96
CA ASN A 230 0.49 -3.94 13.33
C ASN A 230 -0.77 -3.60 12.48
N GLY A 231 -0.71 -2.52 11.69
CA GLY A 231 -1.77 -2.01 10.82
C GLY A 231 -2.82 -1.12 11.52
N ASN A 232 -2.59 -0.71 12.77
CA ASN A 232 -3.56 0.00 13.60
C ASN A 232 -3.45 1.53 13.55
N GLN A 233 -2.45 2.06 12.83
CA GLN A 233 -2.20 3.50 12.61
C GLN A 233 -1.89 4.32 13.88
N LYS A 234 -1.43 3.68 14.96
CA LYS A 234 -1.09 4.34 16.23
C LYS A 234 0.30 3.96 16.70
N LEU A 235 1.13 4.97 16.96
CA LEU A 235 2.48 4.79 17.48
C LEU A 235 2.51 3.96 18.77
N GLU A 236 3.07 2.76 18.69
CA GLU A 236 3.28 1.85 19.82
C GLU A 236 4.77 1.65 20.17
N ILE A 237 5.06 1.10 21.36
CA ILE A 237 6.43 0.97 21.90
C ILE A 237 7.37 0.10 21.05
N LEU A 238 6.81 -0.75 20.18
CA LEU A 238 7.57 -1.63 19.28
C LEU A 238 7.79 -1.01 17.89
N GLU A 239 7.19 0.14 17.62
CA GLU A 239 7.21 0.76 16.30
C GLU A 239 8.37 1.75 16.17
N PRO A 240 9.21 1.65 15.13
CA PRO A 240 10.39 2.49 15.02
C PRO A 240 10.00 3.89 14.56
N ILE A 241 10.23 4.87 15.43
CA ILE A 241 10.26 6.29 15.05
C ILE A 241 11.48 6.51 14.15
N VAL A 242 11.24 6.83 12.89
CA VAL A 242 12.28 7.07 11.87
C VAL A 242 12.65 8.55 11.73
N PHE A 243 11.80 9.45 12.24
CA PHE A 243 12.02 10.89 12.25
C PHE A 243 11.24 11.55 13.38
N GLU A 244 11.84 12.53 14.05
CA GLU A 244 11.14 13.45 14.95
C GLU A 244 11.80 14.82 14.93
N ARG A 245 10.98 15.88 14.84
CA ARG A 245 11.45 17.28 14.85
C ARG A 245 10.37 18.21 15.38
N GLN A 246 10.71 19.01 16.38
CA GLN A 246 9.91 20.14 16.84
C GLN A 246 10.39 21.45 16.19
N LEU A 247 9.46 22.31 15.78
CA LEU A 247 9.74 23.64 15.22
C LEU A 247 8.61 24.64 15.51
N GLU A 248 8.94 25.93 15.52
CA GLU A 248 7.96 27.02 15.52
C GLU A 248 7.37 27.14 14.10
N VAL A 249 6.05 26.91 13.96
CA VAL A 249 5.31 27.08 12.71
C VAL A 249 4.71 28.48 12.68
N GLY A 250 4.83 29.17 11.54
CA GLY A 250 4.18 30.45 11.28
C GLY A 250 3.52 30.43 9.89
N LEU A 251 2.20 30.25 9.83
CA LEU A 251 1.45 30.10 8.58
C LEU A 251 0.13 30.88 8.63
N ASP A 252 -0.09 31.76 7.66
CA ASP A 252 -1.41 32.37 7.42
C ASP A 252 -2.44 31.32 6.94
N PRO A 253 -3.75 31.56 7.10
CA PRO A 253 -4.79 30.64 6.62
C PRO A 253 -4.61 30.24 5.15
N GLY A 254 -4.60 28.93 4.89
CA GLY A 254 -4.37 28.34 3.56
C GLY A 254 -2.89 28.30 3.10
N GLN A 255 -1.96 28.88 3.86
CA GLN A 255 -0.53 28.79 3.56
C GLN A 255 0.03 27.42 3.95
N GLY A 256 0.89 26.85 3.09
CA GLY A 256 1.58 25.58 3.35
C GLY A 256 3.11 25.68 3.26
N ASP A 257 3.77 24.69 3.85
CA ASP A 257 5.22 24.51 3.88
C ASP A 257 5.58 23.00 3.83
N SER A 258 6.87 22.65 3.82
CA SER A 258 7.31 21.26 3.75
C SER A 258 8.64 20.97 4.43
N LEU A 259 8.71 19.83 5.11
CA LEU A 259 9.97 19.26 5.61
C LEU A 259 10.51 18.21 4.65
N LEU A 260 11.83 18.14 4.53
CA LEU A 260 12.55 17.09 3.82
C LEU A 260 13.56 16.44 4.78
N PHE A 261 13.61 15.10 4.77
CA PHE A 261 14.64 14.33 5.46
C PHE A 261 15.00 13.06 4.68
N GLU A 262 16.11 12.44 5.05
CA GLU A 262 16.54 11.16 4.49
C GLU A 262 16.32 10.04 5.51
N MET A 263 15.83 8.90 5.03
CA MET A 263 15.56 7.70 5.83
C MET A 263 16.26 6.50 5.18
N ARG A 264 16.83 5.60 5.99
CA ARG A 264 17.35 4.32 5.51
C ARG A 264 16.28 3.23 5.71
N MET A 265 16.00 2.46 4.66
CA MET A 265 15.02 1.37 4.70
C MET A 265 15.59 0.14 5.41
N GLU A 266 15.65 0.12 6.73
CA GLU A 266 16.23 -1.01 7.49
C GLU A 266 15.37 -2.28 7.46
N MET A 267 14.06 -2.13 7.20
CA MET A 267 13.10 -3.24 7.11
C MET A 267 12.60 -3.46 5.68
N SER A 268 12.14 -4.68 5.41
CA SER A 268 11.62 -5.14 4.13
C SER A 268 10.19 -5.67 4.27
N GLY A 269 9.46 -5.77 3.15
CA GLY A 269 8.06 -6.19 3.07
C GLY A 269 7.14 -5.06 2.62
N GLU A 270 5.85 -5.24 2.83
CA GLU A 270 4.87 -4.16 2.76
C GLU A 270 4.88 -3.42 4.11
N LEU A 271 5.23 -2.12 4.10
CA LEU A 271 5.32 -1.28 5.29
C LEU A 271 4.40 -0.07 5.15
N SER A 272 3.79 0.36 6.27
CA SER A 272 3.05 1.62 6.35
C SER A 272 3.92 2.66 7.05
N LEU A 273 4.42 3.66 6.31
CA LEU A 273 5.04 4.84 6.93
C LEU A 273 3.95 5.84 7.27
N ILE A 274 3.88 6.25 8.54
CA ILE A 274 2.93 7.25 9.03
C ILE A 274 3.71 8.48 9.50
N ALA A 275 3.18 9.65 9.18
CA ALA A 275 3.60 10.93 9.72
C ALA A 275 2.51 11.49 10.63
N GLU A 276 2.92 12.08 11.75
CA GLU A 276 2.07 12.72 12.75
C GLU A 276 2.49 14.18 12.94
N LEU A 277 1.49 15.03 13.15
CA LEU A 277 1.63 16.42 13.58
C LEU A 277 1.03 16.57 14.98
N LEU A 278 1.79 17.15 15.92
CA LEU A 278 1.36 17.35 17.30
C LEU A 278 1.60 18.80 17.72
N SER A 279 0.54 19.52 18.11
CA SER A 279 0.62 20.87 18.66
C SER A 279 -0.51 21.13 19.66
N ASP A 280 -0.21 21.78 20.78
CA ASP A 280 -1.20 22.12 21.81
C ASP A 280 -2.23 23.17 21.35
N LEU A 281 -1.93 23.92 20.28
CA LEU A 281 -2.84 24.91 19.69
C LEU A 281 -3.78 24.28 18.64
N ASP A 282 -3.49 23.06 18.17
CA ASP A 282 -4.25 22.42 17.11
C ASP A 282 -5.62 21.91 17.60
N GLN A 283 -6.67 22.25 16.86
CA GLN A 283 -8.07 21.94 17.23
C GLN A 283 -8.68 20.79 16.40
N ASN A 284 -7.88 20.08 15.59
CA ASN A 284 -8.36 19.05 14.67
C ASN A 284 -7.41 17.83 14.58
N ALA A 285 -7.44 16.95 15.58
CA ALA A 285 -6.63 15.72 15.53
C ALA A 285 -6.90 14.79 14.33
N ARG A 286 -7.97 14.99 13.54
CA ARG A 286 -8.40 14.06 12.47
C ARG A 286 -7.63 14.22 11.15
N ASN A 287 -6.96 15.35 10.91
CA ASN A 287 -6.15 15.62 9.71
C ASN A 287 -4.63 15.74 10.03
N ASN A 288 -4.26 15.45 11.28
CA ASN A 288 -2.89 15.47 11.81
C ASN A 288 -2.08 14.18 11.54
N GLN A 289 -2.58 13.30 10.67
CA GLN A 289 -1.87 12.11 10.21
C GLN A 289 -1.84 12.02 8.68
N ALA A 290 -0.72 11.54 8.13
CA ALA A 290 -0.58 11.19 6.72
C ALA A 290 0.16 9.86 6.57
N MET A 291 -0.25 9.01 5.64
CA MET A 291 0.30 7.67 5.46
C MET A 291 0.78 7.44 4.02
N GLN A 292 1.92 6.76 3.88
CA GLN A 292 2.44 6.25 2.62
C GLN A 292 2.75 4.76 2.76
N LYS A 293 2.09 3.92 1.95
CA LYS A 293 2.47 2.51 1.82
C LYS A 293 3.76 2.39 1.03
N LEU A 294 4.65 1.52 1.47
CA LEU A 294 5.96 1.25 0.90
C LEU A 294 6.10 -0.26 0.62
N VAL A 295 6.59 -0.62 -0.56
CA VAL A 295 6.99 -2.00 -0.87
C VAL A 295 8.50 -2.03 -0.96
N VAL A 296 9.13 -2.66 0.03
CA VAL A 296 10.59 -2.71 0.18
C VAL A 296 11.06 -4.14 -0.01
N MET A 297 11.77 -4.39 -1.10
CA MET A 297 12.34 -5.70 -1.38
C MET A 297 13.58 -5.92 -0.52
N ASP A 298 13.66 -7.05 0.17
CA ASP A 298 14.95 -7.56 0.62
C ASP A 298 15.61 -8.30 -0.55
N THR A 299 16.49 -7.62 -1.28
CA THR A 299 17.32 -8.28 -2.30
C THR A 299 18.44 -9.11 -1.67
N GLN A 300 18.55 -9.16 -0.34
CA GLN A 300 19.30 -10.15 0.43
C GLN A 300 18.37 -11.27 0.93
N GLN A 301 17.50 -11.79 0.07
CA GLN A 301 16.80 -13.08 0.26
C GLN A 301 17.85 -14.20 0.17
N ALA A 302 18.67 -14.29 1.22
CA ALA A 302 19.94 -15.01 1.20
C ALA A 302 19.75 -16.51 1.30
N LEU A 303 18.78 -16.97 2.09
CA LEU A 303 18.44 -18.38 2.21
C LEU A 303 17.20 -18.67 1.37
N VAL A 304 17.35 -19.57 0.39
CA VAL A 304 16.29 -19.93 -0.55
C VAL A 304 16.22 -21.43 -0.76
N ILE A 305 15.03 -21.94 -1.07
CA ILE A 305 14.75 -23.31 -1.48
C ILE A 305 15.31 -23.49 -2.90
N ASN A 306 16.26 -24.39 -3.08
CA ASN A 306 17.01 -24.55 -4.32
C ASN A 306 16.65 -25.80 -5.12
N GLU A 307 16.29 -26.88 -4.44
CA GLU A 307 15.94 -28.16 -5.06
C GLU A 307 14.97 -28.92 -4.16
N ILE A 308 13.98 -29.61 -4.75
CA ILE A 308 12.91 -30.32 -4.04
C ILE A 308 12.82 -31.75 -4.58
N LYS A 309 12.99 -32.75 -3.72
CA LYS A 309 12.78 -34.17 -4.02
C LYS A 309 11.49 -34.63 -3.33
N PHE A 310 10.39 -34.57 -4.07
CA PHE A 310 9.07 -35.05 -3.63
C PHE A 310 8.70 -36.42 -4.24
N LEU A 311 9.11 -36.72 -5.48
CA LEU A 311 8.92 -38.07 -6.06
C LEU A 311 10.11 -38.98 -5.72
N THR A 312 9.87 -40.04 -4.95
CA THR A 312 10.90 -40.98 -4.47
C THR A 312 10.69 -42.42 -4.97
N GLN A 313 11.76 -43.20 -5.08
CA GLN A 313 11.72 -44.66 -5.24
C GLN A 313 11.62 -45.38 -3.88
N GLU A 314 11.38 -46.70 -3.86
CA GLU A 314 11.47 -47.46 -2.61
C GLU A 314 12.86 -47.28 -1.97
N GLU A 315 12.88 -47.06 -0.65
CA GLU A 315 14.08 -46.72 0.14
C GLU A 315 14.74 -45.35 -0.13
N GLU A 316 14.18 -44.51 -1.01
CA GLU A 316 14.65 -43.14 -1.25
C GLU A 316 13.86 -42.12 -0.39
N PRO A 317 14.53 -41.24 0.38
CA PRO A 317 13.83 -40.28 1.22
C PRO A 317 13.47 -39.01 0.45
N GLU A 318 12.41 -38.35 0.90
CA GLU A 318 12.10 -36.97 0.52
C GLU A 318 13.13 -36.00 1.12
N TRP A 319 13.43 -34.93 0.39
CA TRP A 319 14.34 -33.88 0.87
C TRP A 319 14.15 -32.55 0.15
N ILE A 320 14.56 -31.49 0.84
CA ILE A 320 14.51 -30.10 0.38
C ILE A 320 15.90 -29.51 0.57
N GLU A 321 16.47 -28.92 -0.47
CA GLU A 321 17.74 -28.21 -0.38
C GLU A 321 17.53 -26.72 -0.18
N LEU A 322 18.31 -26.16 0.75
CA LEU A 322 18.47 -24.73 0.98
C LEU A 322 19.83 -24.27 0.41
N TYR A 323 19.83 -23.16 -0.32
CA TYR A 323 21.03 -22.50 -0.81
C TYR A 323 21.19 -21.12 -0.16
N ASN A 324 22.43 -20.78 0.17
CA ASN A 324 22.80 -19.46 0.69
C ASN A 324 23.39 -18.58 -0.44
N ASP A 325 22.58 -17.73 -1.07
CA ASP A 325 23.01 -16.78 -2.09
C ASP A 325 23.65 -15.49 -1.54
N SER A 326 24.03 -15.46 -0.26
CA SER A 326 24.84 -14.36 0.29
C SER A 326 26.33 -14.67 0.36
N ASP A 327 27.12 -13.61 0.49
CA ASP A 327 28.56 -13.67 0.76
C ASP A 327 28.88 -13.80 2.25
N GLN A 328 27.89 -14.13 3.09
CA GLN A 328 28.03 -14.33 4.53
C GLN A 328 27.54 -15.72 4.94
N LYS A 329 27.99 -16.21 6.10
CA LYS A 329 27.48 -17.47 6.67
C LYS A 329 26.16 -17.24 7.41
N ILE A 330 25.22 -18.16 7.30
CA ILE A 330 23.91 -18.13 7.96
C ILE A 330 23.89 -19.15 9.10
N LEU A 331 23.37 -18.75 10.27
CA LEU A 331 23.05 -19.67 11.36
C LEU A 331 21.61 -20.16 11.18
N LEU A 332 21.43 -21.47 11.05
CA LEU A 332 20.15 -22.11 10.75
C LEU A 332 19.37 -22.59 11.99
N ASN A 333 19.90 -22.39 13.20
CA ASN A 333 19.16 -22.64 14.45
C ASN A 333 17.78 -21.94 14.41
N ASN A 334 16.72 -22.68 14.77
CA ASN A 334 15.32 -22.25 14.81
C ASN A 334 14.72 -21.79 13.47
N TRP A 335 15.40 -22.00 12.33
CA TRP A 335 14.73 -21.95 11.04
C TRP A 335 13.81 -23.16 10.91
N ALA A 336 12.72 -23.01 10.18
CA ALA A 336 11.74 -24.05 9.97
C ALA A 336 11.38 -24.21 8.49
N ILE A 337 11.03 -25.45 8.13
CA ILE A 337 10.48 -25.85 6.85
C ILE A 337 9.10 -26.44 7.12
N ALA A 338 8.08 -25.95 6.44
CA ALA A 338 6.70 -26.37 6.62
C ALA A 338 6.01 -26.62 5.27
N ASP A 339 5.04 -27.52 5.24
CA ASP A 339 3.97 -27.52 4.23
C ASP A 339 2.72 -26.82 4.83
N LEU A 340 1.51 -27.21 4.41
CA LEU A 340 0.26 -26.74 4.99
C LEU A 340 -0.18 -27.48 6.27
N LYS A 341 0.53 -28.52 6.74
CA LYS A 341 0.11 -29.39 7.85
C LYS A 341 1.18 -29.57 8.92
N ASP A 342 2.40 -29.88 8.49
CA ASP A 342 3.55 -30.28 9.27
C ASP A 342 4.61 -29.19 9.27
N THR A 343 5.51 -29.21 10.26
CA THR A 343 6.59 -28.23 10.38
C THR A 343 7.79 -28.86 11.08
N LEU A 344 8.91 -28.90 10.36
CA LEU A 344 10.22 -29.25 10.89
C LEU A 344 10.92 -27.97 11.33
N VAL A 345 11.42 -27.96 12.57
CA VAL A 345 12.31 -26.90 13.08
C VAL A 345 13.73 -27.45 13.15
N ILE A 346 14.71 -26.64 12.75
CA ILE A 346 16.13 -26.96 12.87
C ILE A 346 16.55 -26.71 14.33
N ASP A 347 16.62 -27.79 15.10
CA ASP A 347 16.79 -27.80 16.56
C ASP A 347 18.25 -27.71 17.05
N ARG A 348 19.20 -27.65 16.10
CA ARG A 348 20.64 -27.69 16.38
C ARG A 348 21.38 -26.54 15.69
N ASN A 349 22.52 -26.15 16.26
CA ASN A 349 23.37 -25.06 15.76
C ASN A 349 24.09 -25.43 14.46
N LEU A 350 23.38 -25.34 13.33
CA LEU A 350 23.93 -25.49 11.99
C LEU A 350 24.36 -24.14 11.41
N VAL A 351 25.53 -24.11 10.78
CA VAL A 351 26.06 -22.94 10.09
C VAL A 351 26.22 -23.28 8.62
N LEU A 352 25.45 -22.63 7.76
CA LEU A 352 25.55 -22.73 6.31
C LEU A 352 26.53 -21.66 5.81
N PRO A 353 27.69 -22.01 5.22
CA PRO A 353 28.63 -21.02 4.70
C PRO A 353 28.05 -20.19 3.54
N ALA A 354 28.73 -19.10 3.19
CA ALA A 354 28.41 -18.31 2.00
C ALA A 354 28.43 -19.17 0.72
N ARG A 355 27.54 -18.88 -0.25
CA ARG A 355 27.47 -19.56 -1.56
C ARG A 355 27.49 -21.09 -1.46
N SER A 356 26.81 -21.64 -0.45
CA SER A 356 26.83 -23.07 -0.11
C SER A 356 25.42 -23.63 0.09
N TYR A 357 25.31 -24.95 0.07
CA TYR A 357 24.07 -25.71 0.09
C TYR A 357 23.92 -26.52 1.39
N MET A 358 22.67 -26.72 1.84
CA MET A 358 22.32 -27.64 2.92
C MET A 358 21.04 -28.38 2.59
N VAL A 359 21.07 -29.71 2.69
CA VAL A 359 19.92 -30.56 2.44
C VAL A 359 19.22 -30.87 3.76
N VAL A 360 17.92 -30.65 3.81
CA VAL A 360 17.03 -31.10 4.89
C VAL A 360 16.27 -32.32 4.38
N ALA A 361 16.41 -33.47 5.06
CA ALA A 361 15.91 -34.76 4.60
C ALA A 361 14.99 -35.43 5.62
N ALA A 362 14.02 -36.19 5.13
CA ALA A 362 13.08 -36.94 5.95
C ALA A 362 13.75 -38.00 6.84
N ASP A 363 14.75 -38.71 6.31
CA ASP A 363 15.50 -39.72 7.05
C ASP A 363 16.96 -39.90 6.56
N SER A 364 17.70 -40.79 7.23
CA SER A 364 19.14 -41.01 7.01
C SER A 364 19.51 -41.88 5.80
N ALA A 365 18.53 -42.41 5.04
CA ALA A 365 18.79 -43.13 3.79
C ALA A 365 19.48 -42.24 2.74
N ILE A 366 19.34 -40.91 2.84
CA ILE A 366 19.93 -39.94 1.91
C ILE A 366 21.46 -40.10 1.78
N PHE A 367 22.13 -40.43 2.88
CA PHE A 367 23.58 -40.68 2.92
C PHE A 367 24.00 -41.90 2.10
N LYS A 368 23.13 -42.92 1.97
CA LYS A 368 23.40 -44.13 1.17
C LYS A 368 23.26 -43.88 -0.33
N ILE A 369 22.44 -42.90 -0.72
CA ILE A 369 22.01 -42.68 -2.11
C ILE A 369 22.90 -41.65 -2.81
N TYR A 370 23.30 -40.57 -2.12
CA TYR A 370 23.94 -39.42 -2.76
C TYR A 370 25.40 -39.15 -2.34
N ASP A 371 26.01 -39.99 -1.50
CA ASP A 371 27.40 -39.87 -1.01
C ASP A 371 27.70 -38.45 -0.45
N LEU A 372 26.92 -38.06 0.55
CA LEU A 372 26.96 -36.73 1.17
C LEU A 372 27.68 -36.78 2.53
N PRO A 373 28.46 -35.75 2.89
CA PRO A 373 29.00 -35.63 4.24
C PRO A 373 27.94 -35.11 5.23
N ASP A 374 27.98 -35.59 6.48
CA ASP A 374 27.11 -35.17 7.60
C ASP A 374 27.01 -33.63 7.77
N SER A 375 28.06 -32.89 7.38
CA SER A 375 28.11 -31.43 7.46
C SER A 375 27.17 -30.70 6.49
N VAL A 376 26.65 -31.38 5.46
CA VAL A 376 25.76 -30.82 4.43
C VAL A 376 24.30 -31.24 4.64
N VAL A 377 24.02 -32.16 5.56
CA VAL A 377 22.68 -32.76 5.72
C VAL A 377 22.11 -32.56 7.13
N TYR A 378 20.89 -32.06 7.22
CA TYR A 378 20.04 -32.10 8.40
C TYR A 378 18.98 -33.20 8.24
N VAL A 379 18.94 -34.13 9.20
CA VAL A 379 17.82 -35.07 9.37
C VAL A 379 17.16 -34.70 10.69
N GLY A 380 15.92 -34.22 10.62
CA GLY A 380 15.14 -33.73 11.76
C GLY A 380 13.83 -34.51 11.92
N GLN A 381 13.23 -34.44 13.10
CA GLN A 381 11.88 -34.97 13.31
C GLN A 381 10.83 -33.97 12.76
N GLY A 382 9.71 -34.48 12.27
CA GLY A 382 8.61 -33.65 11.74
C GLY A 382 8.84 -33.07 10.35
N PHE A 383 9.72 -33.68 9.54
CA PHE A 383 9.85 -33.33 8.12
C PHE A 383 8.48 -33.44 7.43
N PRO A 384 8.00 -32.42 6.68
CA PRO A 384 6.70 -32.47 6.03
C PRO A 384 6.60 -33.62 5.02
N HIS A 385 5.52 -34.40 5.08
CA HIS A 385 5.28 -35.46 4.10
C HIS A 385 4.84 -34.83 2.77
N LEU A 386 5.75 -34.75 1.81
CA LEU A 386 5.53 -34.04 0.56
C LEU A 386 4.47 -34.75 -0.29
N ASN A 387 3.52 -33.99 -0.83
CA ASN A 387 2.49 -34.57 -1.71
C ASN A 387 3.06 -34.82 -3.11
N ASN A 388 2.74 -35.97 -3.71
CA ASN A 388 3.29 -36.39 -5.02
C ASN A 388 2.75 -35.58 -6.21
N ASP A 389 1.53 -35.03 -6.11
CA ASP A 389 0.84 -34.36 -7.22
C ASP A 389 1.11 -32.84 -7.24
N GLU A 390 0.86 -32.17 -6.11
CA GLU A 390 1.15 -30.75 -5.90
C GLU A 390 1.26 -30.44 -4.39
N ASP A 391 2.08 -29.45 -4.03
CA ASP A 391 2.19 -28.95 -2.66
C ASP A 391 2.83 -27.54 -2.61
N VAL A 392 2.99 -26.99 -1.41
CA VAL A 392 3.71 -25.73 -1.18
C VAL A 392 4.58 -25.77 0.06
N ILE A 393 5.87 -25.51 -0.13
CA ILE A 393 6.86 -25.46 0.95
C ILE A 393 7.08 -24.01 1.37
N PHE A 394 7.06 -23.77 2.68
CA PHE A 394 7.38 -22.49 3.30
C PHE A 394 8.74 -22.57 4.01
N LEU A 395 9.58 -21.57 3.78
CA LEU A 395 10.82 -21.35 4.53
C LEU A 395 10.58 -20.26 5.58
N ILE A 396 10.67 -20.63 6.85
CA ILE A 396 10.26 -19.83 8.02
C ILE A 396 11.51 -19.49 8.85
N PRO A 397 11.78 -18.21 9.16
CA PRO A 397 12.91 -17.82 9.99
C PRO A 397 12.56 -17.88 11.49
N PRO A 398 13.57 -17.79 12.39
CA PRO A 398 13.37 -17.83 13.86
C PRO A 398 12.47 -16.74 14.44
N TRP A 399 12.24 -15.65 13.69
CA TRP A 399 11.40 -14.52 14.10
C TRP A 399 9.95 -14.61 13.58
N GLY A 400 9.58 -15.70 12.91
CA GLY A 400 8.23 -15.94 12.41
C GLY A 400 7.94 -15.32 11.04
N GLY A 401 6.73 -15.57 10.53
CA GLY A 401 6.38 -15.38 9.12
C GLY A 401 7.05 -16.41 8.21
N TRP A 402 6.92 -16.28 6.89
CA TRP A 402 7.74 -17.01 5.92
C TRP A 402 8.56 -16.01 5.10
N VAL A 403 9.80 -16.38 4.77
CA VAL A 403 10.67 -15.56 3.90
C VAL A 403 10.72 -16.09 2.47
N GLU A 404 10.31 -17.35 2.24
CA GLU A 404 10.06 -17.87 0.90
C GLU A 404 8.89 -18.86 0.90
N GLN A 405 8.21 -18.93 -0.25
CA GLN A 405 7.13 -19.86 -0.57
C GLN A 405 7.45 -20.51 -1.92
N ALA A 406 7.67 -21.83 -1.93
CA ALA A 406 7.96 -22.63 -3.11
C ALA A 406 6.81 -23.62 -3.37
N PRO A 407 5.77 -23.24 -4.12
CA PRO A 407 4.79 -24.20 -4.66
C PRO A 407 5.48 -25.10 -5.69
N TYR A 408 5.01 -26.34 -5.82
CA TYR A 408 5.42 -27.25 -6.88
C TYR A 408 4.25 -28.14 -7.35
N THR A 409 4.40 -28.74 -8.52
CA THR A 409 3.50 -29.79 -9.03
C THR A 409 4.29 -30.77 -9.91
N VAL A 410 3.81 -32.02 -9.98
CA VAL A 410 4.33 -33.08 -10.85
C VAL A 410 4.45 -32.66 -12.32
N ASP A 411 3.56 -31.79 -12.80
CA ASP A 411 3.59 -31.26 -14.18
C ASP A 411 4.90 -30.54 -14.52
N TRP A 412 5.58 -29.95 -13.53
CA TRP A 412 6.85 -29.23 -13.75
C TRP A 412 8.03 -30.18 -14.01
N LEU A 413 7.84 -31.49 -13.83
CA LEU A 413 8.79 -32.52 -14.26
C LEU A 413 8.68 -32.82 -15.76
N MET A 414 7.76 -32.19 -16.50
CA MET A 414 7.68 -32.21 -17.97
C MET A 414 7.60 -33.64 -18.58
N GLY A 415 6.98 -34.58 -17.86
CA GLY A 415 6.86 -35.99 -18.27
C GLY A 415 8.06 -36.88 -17.91
N GLU A 416 9.06 -36.38 -17.18
CA GLU A 416 10.19 -37.17 -16.67
C GLU A 416 9.85 -37.95 -15.38
N GLU A 417 8.57 -37.97 -14.95
CA GLU A 417 8.06 -38.73 -13.78
C GLU A 417 8.55 -40.18 -13.72
N TYR A 418 8.71 -40.84 -14.88
CA TYR A 418 9.20 -42.22 -15.00
C TYR A 418 10.63 -42.43 -14.48
N ARG A 419 11.42 -41.34 -14.36
CA ARG A 419 12.78 -41.36 -13.79
C ARG A 419 12.82 -40.90 -12.33
N LYS A 420 11.69 -40.39 -11.80
CA LYS A 420 11.55 -39.73 -10.49
C LYS A 420 12.66 -38.70 -10.18
N PRO A 421 12.92 -37.74 -11.09
CA PRO A 421 13.88 -36.67 -10.84
C PRO A 421 13.43 -35.79 -9.66
N SER A 422 14.40 -35.13 -9.01
CA SER A 422 14.12 -33.95 -8.21
C SER A 422 13.79 -32.76 -9.11
N LEU A 423 13.12 -31.77 -8.53
CA LEU A 423 12.79 -30.50 -9.14
C LEU A 423 13.84 -29.46 -8.74
N GLU A 424 14.69 -29.07 -9.67
CA GLU A 424 15.75 -28.06 -9.48
C GLU A 424 15.24 -26.66 -9.83
N ARG A 425 15.73 -25.64 -9.14
CA ARG A 425 15.53 -24.22 -9.46
C ARG A 425 16.56 -23.74 -10.49
N ILE A 426 16.11 -23.19 -11.62
CA ILE A 426 16.98 -22.65 -12.68
C ILE A 426 17.79 -21.46 -12.16
N ASN A 427 17.16 -20.57 -11.39
CA ASN A 427 17.88 -19.47 -10.76
C ASN A 427 17.38 -19.20 -9.32
N PRO A 428 18.27 -19.22 -8.30
CA PRO A 428 17.93 -18.91 -6.91
C PRO A 428 17.45 -17.48 -6.66
N GLN A 429 17.89 -16.51 -7.47
CA GLN A 429 17.43 -15.11 -7.49
C GLN A 429 16.14 -14.92 -8.30
N LEU A 430 15.67 -15.98 -8.98
CA LEU A 430 14.29 -16.17 -9.46
C LEU A 430 13.29 -16.06 -8.29
N ASP A 431 12.01 -15.80 -8.55
CA ASP A 431 10.93 -16.00 -7.57
C ASP A 431 10.55 -17.50 -7.58
N ALA A 432 10.56 -18.13 -6.41
CA ALA A 432 10.23 -19.55 -6.23
C ALA A 432 8.80 -19.91 -6.68
N ARG A 433 7.88 -18.96 -6.74
CA ARG A 433 6.48 -19.19 -7.16
C ARG A 433 6.32 -19.26 -8.67
N LEU A 434 7.37 -18.95 -9.44
CA LEU A 434 7.36 -19.04 -10.89
C LEU A 434 7.71 -20.46 -11.35
N GLY A 435 6.73 -21.28 -11.71
CA GLY A 435 6.97 -22.64 -12.22
C GLY A 435 7.98 -22.73 -13.39
N ARG A 436 8.03 -21.70 -14.25
CA ARG A 436 9.05 -21.56 -15.31
C ARG A 436 10.50 -21.38 -14.82
N ASN A 437 10.71 -21.23 -13.52
CA ASN A 437 12.02 -21.17 -12.86
C ASN A 437 12.41 -22.52 -12.25
N TRP A 438 11.63 -23.57 -12.49
CA TRP A 438 11.89 -24.93 -12.03
C TRP A 438 11.84 -25.90 -13.21
N ALA A 439 12.63 -26.97 -13.15
CA ALA A 439 12.59 -28.07 -14.11
C ALA A 439 13.16 -29.35 -13.48
N PRO A 440 12.96 -30.54 -14.08
CA PRO A 440 13.56 -31.76 -13.57
C PRO A 440 15.09 -31.71 -13.66
N CYS A 441 15.76 -32.30 -12.67
CA CYS A 441 17.21 -32.50 -12.69
C CYS A 441 17.68 -33.29 -13.92
N VAL A 442 18.90 -33.03 -14.40
CA VAL A 442 19.48 -33.75 -15.56
C VAL A 442 19.87 -35.20 -15.23
N LYS A 443 20.03 -35.55 -13.94
CA LYS A 443 20.48 -36.89 -13.49
C LYS A 443 19.65 -37.43 -12.33
N ASN A 444 20.22 -37.45 -11.12
CA ASN A 444 19.60 -37.96 -9.90
C ASN A 444 19.75 -36.87 -8.82
N GLY A 445 19.21 -35.70 -9.13
CA GLY A 445 19.38 -34.47 -8.38
C GLY A 445 20.82 -33.95 -8.24
N THR A 446 20.92 -32.84 -7.51
CA THR A 446 22.17 -32.16 -7.17
C THR A 446 22.37 -31.89 -5.67
N PRO A 447 21.94 -32.76 -4.73
CA PRO A 447 22.04 -32.46 -3.31
C PRO A 447 23.47 -32.13 -2.86
N GLY A 448 23.59 -31.03 -2.12
CA GLY A 448 24.83 -30.42 -1.66
C GLY A 448 25.61 -29.63 -2.72
N LYS A 449 25.05 -29.39 -3.91
CA LYS A 449 25.78 -28.89 -5.10
C LYS A 449 24.92 -27.93 -5.91
N GLN A 450 25.56 -27.23 -6.86
CA GLN A 450 24.86 -26.36 -7.80
C GLN A 450 23.97 -27.17 -8.76
N ASN A 451 22.72 -26.70 -8.92
CA ASN A 451 21.73 -27.28 -9.83
C ASN A 451 22.27 -27.51 -11.24
N SER A 452 21.98 -28.69 -11.78
CA SER A 452 22.37 -29.12 -13.12
C SER A 452 21.73 -28.26 -14.23
N ILE A 453 20.62 -27.58 -13.94
CA ILE A 453 19.93 -26.66 -14.85
C ILE A 453 20.19 -25.16 -14.57
N PHE A 454 21.14 -24.81 -13.71
CA PHE A 454 21.36 -23.43 -13.28
C PHE A 454 21.68 -22.45 -14.43
N SER A 455 21.10 -21.25 -14.41
CA SER A 455 21.43 -20.13 -15.32
C SER A 455 21.28 -18.76 -14.63
N SER A 456 22.13 -17.77 -14.94
CA SER A 456 22.20 -16.46 -14.26
C SER A 456 21.50 -15.30 -15.00
N VAL A 457 20.54 -14.66 -14.31
CA VAL A 457 19.81 -13.40 -14.62
C VAL A 457 20.73 -12.27 -15.15
N ARG A 458 20.40 -11.44 -16.15
CA ARG A 458 19.37 -11.37 -17.24
C ARG A 458 19.90 -10.40 -18.32
N HIS A 459 19.41 -10.48 -19.56
CA HIS A 459 19.79 -9.52 -20.61
C HIS A 459 18.79 -8.35 -20.74
N THR A 460 19.30 -7.11 -20.83
CA THR A 460 18.49 -5.88 -21.01
C THR A 460 18.45 -5.38 -22.45
N GLN A 461 19.33 -5.91 -23.32
CA GLN A 461 19.42 -5.60 -24.74
C GLN A 461 19.69 -6.89 -25.52
N LEU A 462 19.24 -6.95 -26.77
CA LEU A 462 19.64 -8.03 -27.68
C LEU A 462 21.14 -7.93 -27.99
N LYS A 463 21.94 -8.83 -27.42
CA LYS A 463 23.36 -8.98 -27.79
C LYS A 463 23.51 -10.07 -28.85
N LEU A 464 24.51 -9.92 -29.71
CA LEU A 464 24.87 -10.88 -30.74
C LEU A 464 26.40 -10.92 -30.86
N GLU A 465 26.99 -12.08 -30.56
CA GLU A 465 28.43 -12.35 -30.69
C GLU A 465 28.67 -13.54 -31.61
N ALA A 466 29.90 -13.66 -32.11
CA ALA A 466 30.31 -14.73 -33.01
C ALA A 466 31.71 -15.22 -32.62
N GLN A 467 31.85 -16.51 -32.33
CA GLN A 467 33.12 -17.15 -31.97
C GLN A 467 33.19 -18.58 -32.53
N PRO A 468 34.33 -19.03 -33.10
CA PRO A 468 35.52 -18.25 -33.48
C PRO A 468 35.20 -17.19 -34.56
N ASN A 469 35.98 -16.11 -34.60
CA ASN A 469 35.85 -15.03 -35.57
C ASN A 469 37.21 -14.30 -35.74
N PRO A 470 37.96 -14.51 -36.83
CA PRO A 470 37.61 -15.28 -38.03
C PRO A 470 37.38 -16.77 -37.78
N PHE A 471 36.77 -17.45 -38.75
CA PHE A 471 36.67 -18.92 -38.80
C PHE A 471 37.00 -19.44 -40.21
N SER A 472 37.44 -20.70 -40.33
CA SER A 472 37.93 -21.32 -41.57
C SER A 472 37.14 -22.58 -41.93
N PRO A 473 36.05 -22.49 -42.72
CA PRO A 473 35.23 -23.65 -43.09
C PRO A 473 35.86 -24.49 -44.21
N ASP A 474 37.14 -24.85 -44.08
CA ASP A 474 37.95 -25.56 -45.08
C ASP A 474 37.84 -27.11 -45.00
N GLY A 475 37.45 -27.65 -43.85
CA GLY A 475 37.23 -29.08 -43.58
C GLY A 475 38.37 -29.79 -42.85
N ASP A 476 39.34 -29.08 -42.26
CA ASP A 476 40.47 -29.66 -41.53
C ASP A 476 40.17 -30.05 -40.06
N GLY A 477 39.02 -29.64 -39.52
CA GLY A 477 38.60 -29.86 -38.13
C GLY A 477 38.94 -28.74 -37.15
N HIS A 478 39.53 -27.62 -37.60
CA HIS A 478 39.91 -26.47 -36.80
C HIS A 478 39.15 -25.21 -37.24
N GLU A 479 38.30 -24.67 -36.35
CA GLU A 479 37.49 -23.45 -36.63
C GLU A 479 36.60 -23.55 -37.88
N ASP A 480 36.16 -24.77 -38.23
CA ASP A 480 35.30 -25.09 -39.39
C ASP A 480 33.90 -24.41 -39.40
N PHE A 481 33.51 -23.80 -38.27
CA PHE A 481 32.25 -23.09 -38.09
C PHE A 481 32.39 -22.00 -37.02
N THR A 482 31.58 -20.95 -37.13
CA THR A 482 31.33 -20.01 -36.02
C THR A 482 30.06 -20.40 -35.29
N VAL A 483 30.05 -20.22 -33.98
CA VAL A 483 28.83 -20.17 -33.16
C VAL A 483 28.42 -18.71 -33.01
N LEU A 484 27.17 -18.40 -33.35
CA LEU A 484 26.53 -17.11 -33.11
C LEU A 484 25.75 -17.19 -31.80
N SER A 485 26.20 -16.46 -30.79
CA SER A 485 25.59 -16.42 -29.46
C SER A 485 24.72 -15.18 -29.35
N LEU A 486 23.40 -15.37 -29.22
CA LEU A 486 22.42 -14.32 -28.98
C LEU A 486 22.01 -14.31 -27.51
N GLN A 487 21.90 -13.11 -26.97
CA GLN A 487 21.44 -12.84 -25.61
C GLN A 487 20.15 -12.02 -25.70
N VAL A 488 19.01 -12.66 -25.50
CA VAL A 488 17.67 -12.17 -25.85
C VAL A 488 16.98 -11.57 -24.60
N PRO A 489 16.55 -10.29 -24.61
CA PRO A 489 15.97 -9.61 -23.46
C PRO A 489 14.46 -9.90 -23.26
N ALA A 490 14.03 -11.13 -23.53
CA ALA A 490 12.63 -11.56 -23.45
C ALA A 490 12.52 -13.02 -22.97
N GLN A 491 11.42 -13.36 -22.28
CA GLN A 491 11.23 -14.73 -21.75
C GLN A 491 10.84 -15.74 -22.83
N THR A 492 10.08 -15.31 -23.82
CA THR A 492 9.75 -16.04 -25.04
C THR A 492 9.70 -15.05 -26.19
N ALA A 493 10.52 -15.25 -27.21
CA ALA A 493 10.49 -14.44 -28.43
C ALA A 493 10.71 -15.33 -29.65
N ARG A 494 10.45 -14.80 -30.85
CA ARG A 494 10.93 -15.39 -32.10
C ARG A 494 12.17 -14.64 -32.56
N VAL A 495 13.26 -15.36 -32.78
CA VAL A 495 14.48 -14.80 -33.37
C VAL A 495 14.56 -15.11 -34.86
N ARG A 496 15.01 -14.11 -35.61
CA ARG A 496 15.41 -14.21 -37.01
C ARG A 496 16.86 -13.80 -37.13
N VAL A 497 17.68 -14.61 -37.80
CA VAL A 497 19.11 -14.34 -38.01
C VAL A 497 19.48 -14.49 -39.49
N LEU A 498 19.94 -13.39 -40.07
CA LEU A 498 20.24 -13.22 -41.48
C LEU A 498 21.72 -12.88 -41.68
N ILE A 499 22.30 -13.32 -42.80
CA ILE A 499 23.68 -13.00 -43.19
C ILE A 499 23.67 -12.15 -44.46
N PHE A 500 24.41 -11.05 -44.45
CA PHE A 500 24.58 -10.12 -45.56
C PHE A 500 26.04 -10.01 -45.99
N ASP A 501 26.28 -9.75 -47.27
CA ASP A 501 27.60 -9.35 -47.76
C ASP A 501 27.89 -7.85 -47.52
N MET A 502 29.12 -7.42 -47.78
CA MET A 502 29.55 -6.01 -47.65
C MET A 502 28.82 -5.02 -48.58
N LEU A 503 28.00 -5.51 -49.52
CA LEU A 503 27.14 -4.68 -50.38
C LEU A 503 25.70 -4.62 -49.85
N GLY A 504 25.43 -5.18 -48.67
CA GLY A 504 24.10 -5.20 -48.05
C GLY A 504 23.12 -6.19 -48.69
N ARG A 505 23.60 -7.16 -49.47
CA ARG A 505 22.75 -8.20 -50.08
C ARG A 505 22.65 -9.39 -49.13
N GLN A 506 21.42 -9.86 -48.87
CA GLN A 506 21.22 -11.08 -48.09
C GLN A 506 21.79 -12.27 -48.86
N VAL A 507 22.67 -13.03 -48.22
CA VAL A 507 23.36 -14.20 -48.81
C VAL A 507 23.00 -15.51 -48.11
N CYS A 508 22.56 -15.46 -46.84
CA CYS A 508 22.08 -16.62 -46.11
C CYS A 508 21.00 -16.22 -45.10
N SER A 509 20.16 -17.18 -44.74
CA SER A 509 19.14 -17.09 -43.69
C SER A 509 19.35 -18.28 -42.78
N LEU A 510 19.78 -18.05 -41.54
CA LEU A 510 20.14 -19.14 -40.61
C LEU A 510 18.93 -19.59 -39.79
N THR A 511 18.05 -18.65 -39.46
CA THR A 511 16.74 -18.94 -38.88
C THR A 511 15.78 -17.79 -39.17
N GLU A 512 14.51 -18.10 -39.44
CA GLU A 512 13.52 -17.09 -39.86
C GLU A 512 12.41 -16.83 -38.84
N ASN A 513 12.17 -17.80 -37.95
CA ASN A 513 11.09 -17.79 -36.97
C ASN A 513 11.29 -18.81 -35.82
N GLN A 514 12.51 -18.91 -35.27
CA GLN A 514 12.79 -19.85 -34.18
C GLN A 514 12.35 -19.27 -32.84
N PHE A 515 11.55 -20.02 -32.09
CA PHE A 515 11.24 -19.70 -30.70
C PHE A 515 12.51 -19.78 -29.85
N SER A 516 12.72 -18.76 -29.01
CA SER A 516 13.91 -18.60 -28.17
C SER A 516 13.58 -18.31 -26.71
N GLY A 517 14.37 -18.90 -25.81
CA GLY A 517 14.60 -18.38 -24.46
C GLY A 517 15.62 -17.23 -24.47
N GLN A 518 16.23 -16.96 -23.31
CA GLN A 518 17.12 -15.79 -23.13
C GLN A 518 18.52 -15.94 -23.72
N ASP A 519 18.99 -17.15 -24.01
CA ASP A 519 20.25 -17.39 -24.72
C ASP A 519 20.02 -18.34 -25.90
N VAL A 520 20.58 -18.03 -27.07
CA VAL A 520 20.42 -18.84 -28.30
C VAL A 520 21.78 -18.98 -28.99
N ALA A 521 22.19 -20.22 -29.25
CA ALA A 521 23.37 -20.53 -30.05
C ALA A 521 22.95 -21.00 -31.45
N ILE A 522 23.48 -20.37 -32.50
CA ILE A 522 23.25 -20.75 -33.91
C ILE A 522 24.59 -21.00 -34.59
N VAL A 523 24.79 -22.20 -35.12
CA VAL A 523 26.02 -22.56 -35.83
C VAL A 523 25.96 -22.10 -37.29
N TRP A 524 27.03 -21.50 -37.81
CA TRP A 524 27.21 -21.20 -39.22
C TRP A 524 28.51 -21.78 -39.77
N ASP A 525 28.39 -22.56 -40.85
CA ASP A 525 29.47 -23.29 -41.52
C ASP A 525 30.05 -22.54 -42.74
N GLY A 526 29.79 -21.24 -42.85
CA GLY A 526 30.27 -20.41 -43.95
C GLY A 526 29.66 -20.74 -45.31
N ARG A 527 28.45 -21.31 -45.35
CA ARG A 527 27.72 -21.60 -46.58
C ARG A 527 26.50 -20.71 -46.78
N ASP A 528 26.07 -20.61 -48.05
CA ASP A 528 24.82 -19.99 -48.47
C ASP A 528 23.62 -20.96 -48.35
N ALA A 529 22.41 -20.45 -48.62
CA ALA A 529 21.18 -21.23 -48.61
C ALA A 529 21.14 -22.41 -49.62
N HIS A 530 22.10 -22.48 -50.56
CA HIS A 530 22.27 -23.57 -51.51
C HIS A 530 23.43 -24.51 -51.13
N LYS A 531 23.93 -24.42 -49.89
CA LYS A 531 25.08 -25.18 -49.34
C LYS A 531 26.40 -24.95 -50.08
N LYS A 532 26.52 -23.84 -50.83
CA LYS A 532 27.76 -23.44 -51.49
C LYS A 532 28.62 -22.66 -50.50
N ARG A 533 29.93 -22.93 -50.50
CA ARG A 533 30.92 -22.14 -49.73
C ARG A 533 30.84 -20.66 -50.12
N MET A 534 30.84 -19.80 -49.11
CA MET A 534 31.00 -18.35 -49.27
C MET A 534 32.39 -18.02 -49.83
N ARG A 535 32.64 -16.74 -50.10
CA ARG A 535 34.00 -16.27 -50.44
C ARG A 535 34.69 -15.81 -49.17
N MET A 536 36.02 -15.79 -49.15
CA MET A 536 36.75 -15.11 -48.08
C MET A 536 36.32 -13.65 -48.01
N GLY A 537 36.11 -13.14 -46.80
CA GLY A 537 35.68 -11.76 -46.58
C GLY A 537 34.87 -11.56 -45.30
N ILE A 538 34.49 -10.30 -45.10
CA ILE A 538 33.64 -9.87 -43.99
C ILE A 538 32.17 -10.05 -44.39
N TYR A 539 31.37 -10.58 -43.48
CA TYR A 539 29.93 -10.73 -43.58
C TYR A 539 29.26 -10.06 -42.37
N ILE A 540 28.06 -9.50 -42.57
CA ILE A 540 27.27 -8.88 -41.51
C ILE A 540 26.22 -9.89 -41.07
N VAL A 541 26.24 -10.23 -39.78
CA VAL A 541 25.19 -11.00 -39.12
C VAL A 541 24.19 -10.02 -38.53
N PHE A 542 22.91 -10.23 -38.82
CA PHE A 542 21.81 -9.39 -38.36
C PHE A 542 20.77 -10.25 -37.66
N ALA A 543 20.54 -9.98 -36.37
CA ALA A 543 19.53 -10.63 -35.56
C ALA A 543 18.38 -9.67 -35.26
N GLN A 544 17.14 -10.18 -35.32
CA GLN A 544 15.93 -9.46 -34.97
C GLN A 544 15.14 -10.29 -33.94
N MET A 545 14.67 -9.64 -32.88
CA MET A 545 13.75 -10.20 -31.89
C MET A 545 12.33 -9.76 -32.22
N ILE A 546 11.43 -10.73 -32.38
CA ILE A 546 10.05 -10.55 -32.84
C ILE A 546 9.10 -11.08 -31.76
N ASP A 547 8.11 -10.26 -31.41
CA ASP A 547 6.96 -10.59 -30.57
C ASP A 547 5.70 -10.68 -31.43
N ASP A 548 4.91 -11.72 -31.23
CA ASP A 548 3.70 -12.01 -32.00
C ASP A 548 2.57 -10.99 -31.78
N ALA A 549 2.61 -10.22 -30.69
CA ALA A 549 1.66 -9.14 -30.43
C ALA A 549 2.11 -7.76 -30.97
N ASN A 550 3.42 -7.50 -30.98
CA ASN A 550 3.97 -6.14 -31.17
C ASN A 550 4.92 -5.97 -32.37
N GLY A 551 5.30 -7.06 -33.06
CA GLY A 551 6.24 -7.03 -34.18
C GLY A 551 7.71 -7.07 -33.75
N ILE A 552 8.59 -6.41 -34.50
CA ILE A 552 10.03 -6.37 -34.19
C ILE A 552 10.26 -5.45 -32.98
N LEU A 553 10.78 -6.01 -31.90
CA LEU A 553 11.02 -5.29 -30.64
C LEU A 553 12.45 -4.76 -30.51
N GLN A 554 13.46 -5.55 -30.92
CA GLN A 554 14.88 -5.16 -30.86
C GLN A 554 15.69 -5.81 -31.99
N GLU A 555 16.82 -5.20 -32.33
CA GLU A 555 17.74 -5.66 -33.37
C GLU A 555 19.21 -5.61 -32.91
N ALA A 556 20.03 -6.54 -33.40
CA ALA A 556 21.46 -6.60 -33.12
C ALA A 556 22.27 -6.93 -34.38
N LYS A 557 23.49 -6.39 -34.48
CA LYS A 557 24.40 -6.60 -35.62
C LYS A 557 25.80 -6.92 -35.13
N THR A 558 26.46 -7.88 -35.78
CA THR A 558 27.89 -8.13 -35.62
C THR A 558 28.52 -8.47 -36.98
N THR A 559 29.85 -8.49 -37.05
CA THR A 559 30.59 -8.84 -38.27
C THR A 559 31.35 -10.14 -38.07
N VAL A 560 31.27 -11.06 -39.03
CA VAL A 560 32.01 -12.31 -39.04
C VAL A 560 32.93 -12.35 -40.24
N VAL A 561 34.16 -12.83 -40.04
CA VAL A 561 35.16 -13.01 -41.10
C VAL A 561 35.25 -14.48 -41.48
N VAL A 562 34.99 -14.79 -42.76
CA VAL A 562 35.27 -16.11 -43.35
C VAL A 562 36.68 -16.08 -43.94
N ALA A 563 37.55 -16.98 -43.48
CA ALA A 563 38.87 -17.26 -44.04
C ALA A 563 38.90 -18.66 -44.71
N TYR A 564 39.97 -18.94 -45.47
CA TYR A 564 40.35 -20.24 -46.05
C TYR A 564 41.88 -20.29 -46.23
#